data_AF-A0A0C3BDN6-F1
#
_entry.id   AF-A0A0C3BDN6-F1
#
_cell.length_a   1.000
_cell.length_b   1.000
_cell.length_c   1.000
_cell.angle_alpha   90.00
_cell.angle_beta   90.00
_cell.angle_gamma   90.00
#
_symmetry.space_group_name_H-M   'P 1'
#
loop_
_entity.id
_entity.type
_entity.pdbx_description
1 polymer ?
#
loop_
_entity_poly.entity_id
_entity_poly.type
_entity_poly.pdbx_seq_one_letter_code
_entity_poly.pdbx_strand_id
1 'polypeptide(L)'
;MRERSLSSHEAAKIPGSVPGDSVLLAFFKKVQDPEGRDLMQCTICLQTRGASKFYQRPDRAKVHVRHHFELRPVPCDRRCGITLCVQRFFTKADLEAHVAGRKEATTPCEYCQKPLLPKNRNRHIAVYCRRAPDEILRHRAA
;
A
#
# COMPACT_ATOMS: atom_id res chain seq x y z
N MET A 1 13.40 -9.03 8.48
CA MET A 1 13.22 -10.23 7.65
C MET A 1 13.47 -9.85 6.19
N ARG A 2 14.47 -10.45 5.53
CA ARG A 2 14.61 -10.35 4.07
C ARG A 2 13.75 -11.46 3.45
N GLU A 3 12.99 -11.13 2.42
CA GLU A 3 12.17 -12.11 1.70
C GLU A 3 13.10 -13.13 1.02
N ARG A 4 12.79 -14.43 1.15
CA ARG A 4 13.60 -15.51 0.58
C ARG A 4 13.45 -15.51 -0.94
N SER A 5 14.56 -15.50 -1.66
CA SER A 5 14.57 -15.71 -3.11
C SER A 5 14.30 -17.18 -3.46
N LEU A 6 13.71 -17.42 -4.63
CA LEU A 6 13.49 -18.78 -5.14
C LEU A 6 14.81 -19.43 -5.55
N SER A 7 15.01 -20.69 -5.15
CA SER A 7 16.06 -21.52 -5.75
C SER A 7 15.70 -21.93 -7.18
N SER A 8 16.70 -22.36 -7.97
CA SER A 8 16.47 -22.78 -9.36
C SER A 8 15.46 -23.92 -9.49
N HIS A 9 15.51 -24.89 -8.57
CA HIS A 9 14.58 -26.02 -8.54
C HIS A 9 13.15 -25.59 -8.18
N GLU A 10 12.98 -24.61 -7.28
CA GLU A 10 11.65 -24.08 -6.95
C GLU A 10 11.07 -23.25 -8.10
N ALA A 11 11.89 -22.42 -8.73
CA ALA A 11 11.44 -21.58 -9.85
C ALA A 11 10.99 -22.42 -11.05
N ALA A 12 11.69 -23.52 -11.34
CA ALA A 12 11.30 -24.45 -12.42
C ALA A 12 9.89 -25.04 -12.25
N LYS A 13 9.34 -25.07 -11.02
CA LYS A 13 8.00 -25.59 -10.72
C LYS A 13 6.90 -24.53 -10.75
N ILE A 14 7.25 -23.24 -10.81
CA ILE A 14 6.30 -22.14 -10.72
C ILE A 14 6.27 -21.38 -12.05
N PRO A 15 5.15 -21.41 -12.79
CA PRO A 15 5.01 -20.69 -14.06
C PRO A 15 5.33 -19.21 -13.93
N GLY A 16 6.14 -18.67 -14.85
CA GLY A 16 6.51 -17.25 -14.89
C GLY A 16 7.49 -16.80 -13.80
N SER A 17 7.98 -17.71 -12.95
CA SER A 17 8.99 -17.39 -11.94
C SER A 17 10.41 -17.53 -12.49
N VAL A 18 11.34 -16.78 -11.89
CA VAL A 18 12.76 -16.78 -12.26
C VAL A 18 13.59 -17.13 -11.02
N PRO A 19 14.64 -17.98 -11.15
CA PRO A 19 15.57 -18.24 -10.05
C PRO A 19 16.17 -16.94 -9.50
N GLY A 20 16.29 -16.83 -8.18
CA GLY A 20 16.81 -15.62 -7.51
C GLY A 20 15.77 -14.52 -7.29
N ASP A 21 14.64 -14.55 -7.98
CA ASP A 21 13.55 -13.60 -7.79
C ASP A 21 12.56 -14.02 -6.68
N SER A 22 11.69 -13.08 -6.30
CA SER A 22 10.57 -13.38 -5.40
C SER A 22 9.43 -14.01 -6.20
N VAL A 23 8.79 -15.02 -5.62
CA VAL A 23 7.57 -15.65 -6.16
C VAL A 23 6.45 -14.63 -6.46
N LEU A 24 6.42 -13.50 -5.75
CA LEU A 24 5.43 -12.45 -5.98
C LEU A 24 5.55 -11.83 -7.38
N LEU A 25 6.72 -11.91 -8.02
CA LEU A 25 6.92 -11.41 -9.38
C LEU A 25 6.33 -12.34 -10.45
N ALA A 26 6.01 -13.59 -10.13
CA ALA A 26 5.38 -14.51 -11.06
C ALA A 26 3.96 -14.07 -11.49
N PHE A 27 3.32 -13.18 -10.71
CA PHE A 27 2.01 -12.59 -11.01
C PHE A 27 2.10 -11.36 -11.92
N PHE A 28 3.24 -11.16 -12.58
CA PHE A 28 3.46 -10.09 -13.53
C PHE A 28 3.87 -10.63 -14.88
N LYS A 29 3.28 -10.08 -15.94
CA LYS A 29 3.76 -10.24 -17.30
C LYS A 29 4.76 -9.12 -17.60
N LYS A 30 5.94 -9.44 -18.12
CA LYS A 30 6.86 -8.45 -18.67
C LYS A 30 6.32 -7.95 -20.01
N VAL A 31 6.20 -6.64 -20.15
CA VAL A 31 5.76 -5.95 -21.38
C VAL A 31 6.66 -4.73 -21.58
N GLN A 32 6.67 -4.17 -22.79
CA GLN A 32 7.39 -2.92 -23.08
C GLN A 32 6.39 -1.80 -23.31
N ASP A 33 6.73 -0.59 -22.85
CA ASP A 33 5.99 0.61 -23.22
C ASP A 33 6.39 1.11 -24.62
N PRO A 34 5.69 2.11 -25.19
CA PRO A 34 6.03 2.67 -26.51
C PRO A 34 7.46 3.24 -26.59
N GLU A 35 8.04 3.61 -25.45
CA GLU A 35 9.42 4.08 -25.34
C GLU A 35 10.44 2.94 -25.16
N GLY A 36 9.99 1.68 -25.21
CA GLY A 36 10.84 0.49 -25.11
C GLY A 36 11.30 0.14 -23.68
N ARG A 37 10.73 0.75 -22.65
CA ARG A 37 11.07 0.45 -21.24
C ARG A 37 10.32 -0.79 -20.78
N ASP A 38 11.03 -1.66 -20.08
CA ASP A 38 10.43 -2.85 -19.48
C ASP A 38 9.49 -2.47 -18.33
N LEU A 39 8.26 -2.97 -18.43
CA LEU A 39 7.19 -2.84 -17.45
C LEU A 39 6.73 -4.21 -16.98
N MET A 40 6.36 -4.28 -15.70
CA MET A 40 5.65 -5.40 -15.11
C MET A 40 4.16 -5.09 -15.06
N GLN A 41 3.38 -5.79 -15.87
CA GLN A 41 1.93 -5.72 -15.91
C GLN A 41 1.32 -6.73 -14.94
N CYS A 42 0.55 -6.28 -13.94
CA CYS A 42 -0.08 -7.18 -12.95
C CYS A 42 -1.21 -8.00 -13.57
N THR A 43 -1.06 -9.31 -13.62
CA THR A 43 -2.06 -10.20 -14.22
C THR A 43 -3.32 -10.32 -13.38
N ILE A 44 -3.21 -10.24 -12.04
CA ILE A 44 -4.36 -10.26 -11.12
C ILE A 44 -5.28 -9.06 -11.36
N CYS A 45 -4.71 -7.85 -11.49
CA CYS A 45 -5.52 -6.65 -11.79
C CYS A 45 -6.21 -6.76 -13.15
N LEU A 46 -5.49 -7.23 -14.17
CA LEU A 46 -6.04 -7.43 -15.50
C LEU A 46 -7.26 -8.37 -15.47
N GLN A 47 -7.17 -9.47 -14.72
CA GLN A 47 -8.24 -10.47 -14.59
C GLN A 47 -9.43 -9.97 -13.76
N THR A 48 -9.19 -9.24 -12.67
CA THR A 48 -10.24 -8.90 -11.70
C THR A 48 -10.94 -7.57 -11.96
N ARG A 49 -10.29 -6.62 -12.64
CA ARG A 49 -10.80 -5.23 -12.79
C ARG A 49 -10.95 -4.77 -14.24
N GLY A 50 -10.57 -5.59 -15.22
CA GLY A 50 -10.52 -5.20 -16.63
C GLY A 50 -9.44 -4.15 -16.97
N ALA A 51 -8.69 -3.67 -15.96
CA ALA A 51 -7.60 -2.71 -16.12
C ALA A 51 -6.40 -3.13 -15.27
N SER A 52 -5.24 -3.27 -15.91
CA SER A 52 -4.01 -3.65 -15.23
C SER A 52 -3.29 -2.44 -14.61
N LYS A 53 -2.56 -2.69 -13.53
CA LYS A 53 -1.52 -1.79 -13.04
C LYS A 53 -0.16 -2.19 -13.63
N PHE A 54 0.68 -1.20 -13.88
CA PHE A 54 2.00 -1.35 -14.47
C PHE A 54 3.07 -0.78 -13.53
N TYR A 55 4.22 -1.43 -13.48
CA TYR A 55 5.32 -1.03 -12.61
C TYR A 55 6.66 -1.20 -13.34
N GLN A 56 7.49 -0.16 -13.36
CA GLN A 56 8.89 -0.27 -13.82
C GLN A 56 9.77 -0.95 -12.76
N ARG A 57 9.43 -0.74 -11.48
CA ARG A 57 10.27 -1.14 -10.34
C ARG A 57 9.78 -2.43 -9.68
N PRO A 58 10.62 -3.47 -9.54
CA PRO A 58 10.21 -4.75 -8.96
C PRO A 58 9.77 -4.65 -7.49
N ASP A 59 10.38 -3.77 -6.69
CA ASP A 59 10.01 -3.60 -5.29
C ASP A 59 8.58 -3.04 -5.15
N ARG A 60 8.19 -2.10 -6.02
CA ARG A 60 6.81 -1.55 -6.06
C ARG A 60 5.81 -2.60 -6.55
N ALA A 61 6.19 -3.39 -7.55
CA ALA A 61 5.39 -4.51 -8.05
C ALA A 61 5.11 -5.55 -6.94
N LYS A 62 6.14 -5.94 -6.17
CA LYS A 62 5.97 -6.86 -5.02
C LYS A 62 5.00 -6.31 -3.98
N VAL A 63 5.15 -5.04 -3.59
CA VAL A 63 4.24 -4.40 -2.63
C VAL A 63 2.81 -4.38 -3.14
N HIS A 64 2.60 -4.08 -4.43
CA HIS A 64 1.29 -4.12 -5.04
C HIS A 64 0.63 -5.50 -4.93
N VAL A 65 1.34 -6.58 -5.28
CA VAL A 65 0.76 -7.93 -5.23
C VAL A 65 0.49 -8.39 -3.81
N ARG A 66 1.25 -7.94 -2.81
CA ARG A 66 0.93 -8.21 -1.41
C ARG A 66 -0.47 -7.71 -1.02
N HIS A 67 -0.98 -6.63 -1.62
CA HIS A 67 -2.34 -6.17 -1.36
C HIS A 67 -3.40 -7.15 -1.86
N HIS A 68 -3.20 -7.81 -3.00
CA HIS A 68 -4.16 -8.81 -3.49
C HIS A 68 -4.33 -9.99 -2.53
N PHE A 69 -3.28 -10.33 -1.79
CA PHE A 69 -3.26 -11.45 -0.85
C PHE A 69 -3.33 -11.02 0.62
N GLU A 70 -3.51 -9.73 0.90
CA GLU A 70 -3.45 -9.16 2.25
C GLU A 70 -2.18 -9.57 3.05
N LEU A 71 -1.07 -9.78 2.34
CA LEU A 71 0.19 -10.21 2.92
C LEU A 71 0.90 -9.05 3.59
N ARG A 72 0.88 -9.03 4.93
CA ARG A 72 1.49 -7.99 5.77
C ARG A 72 2.68 -8.54 6.55
N PRO A 73 3.86 -8.67 5.91
CA PRO A 73 5.00 -9.37 6.48
C PRO A 73 5.67 -8.59 7.63
N VAL A 74 5.48 -7.27 7.73
CA VAL A 74 6.18 -6.42 8.70
C VAL A 74 5.34 -6.25 9.96
N PRO A 75 5.65 -6.93 11.08
CA PRO A 75 4.94 -6.69 12.34
C PRO A 75 5.34 -5.34 12.95
N CYS A 76 4.44 -4.76 13.75
CA CYS A 76 4.80 -3.67 14.66
C CYS A 76 5.87 -4.13 15.64
N ASP A 77 6.94 -3.36 15.75
CA ASP A 77 8.10 -3.65 16.61
C ASP A 77 8.00 -2.95 17.98
N ARG A 78 6.77 -2.66 18.43
CA ARG A 78 6.44 -2.02 19.71
C ARG A 78 6.88 -0.56 19.87
N ARG A 79 7.59 0.04 18.90
CA ARG A 79 7.97 1.46 18.95
C ARG A 79 6.80 2.44 18.88
N CYS A 80 5.58 1.95 18.61
CA CYS A 80 4.37 2.77 18.51
C CYS A 80 3.75 3.18 19.86
N GLY A 81 4.26 2.65 20.99
CA GLY A 81 3.77 3.00 22.34
C GLY A 81 2.45 2.35 22.75
N ILE A 82 1.89 1.42 21.95
CA ILE A 82 0.68 0.68 22.30
C ILE A 82 1.09 -0.67 22.90
N THR A 83 0.67 -0.89 24.15
CA THR A 83 0.80 -2.18 24.84
C THR A 83 0.13 -3.27 24.00
N LEU A 84 0.88 -4.30 23.65
CA LEU A 84 0.40 -5.42 22.84
C LEU A 84 -0.10 -5.05 21.42
N CYS A 85 0.45 -4.00 20.76
CA CYS A 85 0.19 -3.75 19.33
C CYS A 85 0.48 -4.97 18.41
N VAL A 86 -0.56 -5.60 17.87
CA VAL A 86 -0.47 -6.75 16.94
C VAL A 86 -0.53 -6.36 15.47
N GLN A 87 -0.50 -5.06 15.15
CA GLN A 87 -0.61 -4.59 13.78
C GLN A 87 0.56 -5.07 12.92
N ARG A 88 0.26 -5.34 11.64
CA ARG A 88 1.23 -5.71 10.62
C ARG A 88 1.04 -4.84 9.39
N PHE A 89 2.12 -4.64 8.65
CA PHE A 89 2.23 -3.69 7.55
C PHE A 89 2.81 -4.35 6.28
N PHE A 90 2.50 -3.75 5.14
CA PHE A 90 2.96 -4.20 3.82
C PHE A 90 4.43 -3.85 3.57
N THR A 91 4.88 -2.71 4.11
CA THR A 91 6.26 -2.22 4.00
C THR A 91 6.80 -1.72 5.33
N LYS A 92 8.13 -1.54 5.41
CA LYS A 92 8.76 -0.86 6.54
C LYS A 92 8.39 0.62 6.62
N ALA A 93 8.22 1.29 5.47
CA ALA A 93 7.80 2.68 5.44
C ALA A 93 6.42 2.86 6.09
N ASP A 94 5.50 1.92 5.87
CA ASP A 94 4.19 1.92 6.53
C ASP A 94 4.31 1.73 8.06
N LEU A 95 5.22 0.87 8.53
CA LEU A 95 5.53 0.73 9.95
C LEU A 95 6.08 2.03 10.54
N GLU A 96 7.07 2.66 9.88
CA GLU A 96 7.61 3.94 10.35
C GLU A 96 6.53 5.01 10.37
N ALA A 97 5.66 5.07 9.36
CA ALA A 97 4.53 5.99 9.33
C ALA A 97 3.51 5.72 10.46
N HIS A 98 3.28 4.46 10.82
CA HIS A 98 2.47 4.08 11.96
C HIS A 98 3.08 4.55 13.29
N VAL A 99 4.39 4.36 13.47
CA VAL A 99 5.12 4.82 14.66
C VAL A 99 5.14 6.34 14.74
N ALA A 100 5.45 7.03 13.63
CA ALA A 100 5.52 8.47 13.55
C ALA A 100 4.15 9.14 13.72
N GLY A 101 3.11 8.59 13.08
CA GLY A 101 1.75 9.11 13.18
C GLY A 101 1.14 9.06 14.59
N ARG A 102 1.75 8.31 15.53
CA ARG A 102 1.41 8.37 16.96
C ARG A 102 2.15 9.44 17.73
N LYS A 103 3.32 9.85 17.25
CA LYS A 103 4.12 10.94 17.81
C LYS A 103 3.73 12.30 17.24
N GLU A 104 3.08 12.34 16.08
CA GLU A 104 2.53 13.56 15.49
C GLU A 104 1.43 14.15 16.39
N ALA A 105 1.63 15.40 16.82
CA ALA A 105 0.63 16.15 17.57
C ALA A 105 -0.64 16.32 16.70
N THR A 106 -1.79 16.04 17.28
CA THR A 106 -3.07 16.26 16.61
C THR A 106 -3.43 17.74 16.61
N THR A 107 -3.95 18.23 15.51
CA THR A 107 -4.60 19.54 15.39
C THR A 107 -6.11 19.38 15.43
N PRO A 108 -6.85 20.22 16.16
CA PRO A 108 -8.31 20.17 16.14
C PRO A 108 -8.85 20.58 14.77
N CYS A 109 -9.94 19.91 14.36
CA CYS A 109 -10.77 20.39 13.28
C CYS A 109 -11.41 21.73 13.65
N GLU A 110 -11.38 22.73 12.77
CA GLU A 110 -11.95 24.05 13.06
C GLU A 110 -13.48 24.02 13.26
N TYR A 111 -14.18 23.10 12.60
CA TYR A 111 -15.65 23.01 12.66
C TYR A 111 -16.18 22.11 13.79
N CYS A 112 -15.49 21.01 14.08
CA CYS A 112 -15.99 20.02 15.04
C CYS A 112 -15.07 19.78 16.24
N GLN A 113 -13.92 20.45 16.30
CA GLN A 113 -12.91 20.33 17.37
C GLN A 113 -12.36 18.92 17.56
N LYS A 114 -12.67 17.99 16.64
CA LYS A 114 -12.13 16.63 16.67
C LYS A 114 -10.61 16.68 16.47
N PRO A 115 -9.81 16.05 17.36
CA PRO A 115 -8.36 16.00 17.19
C PRO A 115 -8.01 15.07 16.02
N LEU A 116 -7.25 15.59 15.06
CA LEU A 116 -6.87 14.90 13.84
C LEU A 116 -5.38 15.08 13.58
N LEU A 117 -4.75 14.12 12.91
CA LEU A 117 -3.42 14.36 12.37
C LEU A 117 -3.48 15.46 11.29
N PRO A 118 -2.51 16.38 11.21
CA PRO A 118 -2.52 17.48 10.25
C PRO A 118 -2.80 17.01 8.81
N LYS A 119 -2.15 15.92 8.38
CA LYS A 119 -2.33 15.30 7.06
C LYS A 119 -3.74 14.79 6.76
N ASN A 120 -4.53 14.51 7.80
CA ASN A 120 -5.90 14.00 7.66
C ASN A 120 -6.96 15.10 7.78
N ARG A 121 -6.59 16.31 8.22
CA ARG A 121 -7.53 17.41 8.52
C ARG A 121 -8.37 17.80 7.30
N ASN A 122 -7.73 18.10 6.17
CA ASN A 122 -8.44 18.58 4.97
C ASN A 122 -9.42 17.54 4.42
N ARG A 123 -9.01 16.26 4.40
CA ARG A 123 -9.91 15.16 4.01
C ARG A 123 -11.06 14.97 5.00
N HIS A 124 -10.80 15.10 6.31
CA HIS A 124 -11.87 15.08 7.30
C HIS A 124 -12.90 16.17 7.04
N ILE A 125 -12.45 17.41 6.84
CA ILE A 125 -13.32 18.56 6.57
C ILE A 125 -14.15 18.31 5.31
N ALA A 126 -13.52 17.92 4.21
CA ALA A 126 -14.19 17.78 2.93
C ALA A 126 -15.17 16.58 2.83
N VAL A 127 -15.01 15.56 3.68
CA VAL A 127 -15.72 14.27 3.49
C VAL A 127 -16.52 13.83 4.71
N TYR A 128 -15.96 14.00 5.91
CA TYR A 128 -16.46 13.33 7.11
C TYR A 128 -17.00 14.31 8.16
N CYS A 129 -16.73 15.61 8.01
CA CYS A 129 -17.07 16.59 9.01
C CYS A 129 -18.53 17.05 8.87
N ARG A 130 -19.43 16.50 9.70
CA ARG A 130 -20.86 16.88 9.70
C ARG A 130 -21.13 18.33 10.12
N ARG A 131 -20.14 19.04 10.64
CA ARG A 131 -20.22 20.45 11.05
C ARG A 131 -19.55 21.40 10.05
N ALA A 132 -18.91 20.88 9.01
CA ALA A 132 -18.36 21.73 7.96
C ALA A 132 -19.49 22.26 7.07
N PRO A 133 -19.37 23.50 6.56
CA PRO A 133 -20.30 24.07 5.59
C PRO A 133 -20.45 23.18 4.35
N ASP A 134 -21.66 23.12 3.79
CA ASP A 134 -21.98 22.30 2.62
C ASP A 134 -21.12 22.68 1.38
N GLU A 135 -20.78 23.96 1.22
CA GLU A 135 -19.89 24.47 0.17
C GLU A 135 -18.50 23.81 0.16
N ILE A 136 -18.05 23.32 1.32
CA ILE A 136 -16.74 22.69 1.51
C ILE A 136 -16.86 21.16 1.41
N LEU A 137 -18.05 20.60 1.64
CA LEU A 137 -18.30 19.16 1.60
C LEU A 137 -18.39 18.64 0.17
N ARG A 138 -17.45 17.77 -0.21
CA ARG A 138 -17.39 17.15 -1.55
C ARG A 138 -18.44 16.05 -1.76
N HIS A 139 -19.26 15.76 -0.75
CA HIS A 139 -20.18 14.62 -0.74
C HIS A 139 -21.66 15.03 -0.79
N ARG A 140 -21.97 16.31 -0.99
CA ARG A 140 -23.35 16.85 -1.04
C ARG A 140 -23.69 17.58 -2.34
N ALA A 141 -23.06 17.20 -3.46
CA ALA A 141 -23.60 17.46 -4.79
C ALA A 141 -24.38 16.21 -5.24
N ALA A 142 -25.65 16.16 -4.88
CA ALA A 142 -26.65 15.25 -5.43
C ALA A 142 -27.85 16.09 -5.86
#